data_AF-A0A2E7N2D0-F1
#
_entry.id   AF-A0A2E7N2D0-F1
#
_cell.length_a   1.000
_cell.length_b   1.000
_cell.length_c   1.000
_cell.angle_alpha   90.00
_cell.angle_beta   90.00
_cell.angle_gamma   90.00
#
_symmetry.space_group_name_H-M   'P 1'
#
loop_
_entity.id
_entity.type
_entity.pdbx_description
1 polymer ?
#
loop_
_entity_poly.entity_id
_entity_poly.type
_entity_poly.pdbx_seq_one_letter_code
_entity_poly.pdbx_strand_id
1 'polypeptide(L)'
;MNRSKLAVVSMLAVAAVFALVACSEDTENPLGTTTPVPAEDTSTAANQGDTSDPELTGPDITNGKQKFKGLGCSGCHNIDSSKLVGPGLAGISAKSDEYIRTSITDPAAELVDGYANLMPSTFANLKESDIDDLVAYLKTLN
;
A
#
# COMPACT_ATOMS: atom_id res chain seq x y z
N MET A 1 -67.91 29.20 8.43
CA MET A 1 -66.46 29.42 8.17
C MET A 1 -66.21 29.08 6.71
N ASN A 2 -66.59 29.91 5.74
CA ASN A 2 -66.00 31.20 5.36
C ASN A 2 -64.56 31.02 4.87
N ARG A 3 -64.41 30.84 3.55
CA ARG A 3 -63.88 31.85 2.60
C ARG A 3 -62.37 31.74 2.49
N SER A 4 -61.84 31.05 1.47
CA SER A 4 -61.75 31.56 0.10
C SER A 4 -61.03 32.90 0.04
N LYS A 5 -60.08 32.93 -0.90
CA LYS A 5 -59.51 34.07 -1.62
C LYS A 5 -58.03 34.26 -1.26
N LEU A 6 -57.12 34.02 -2.21
CA LEU A 6 -56.97 34.74 -3.47
C LEU A 6 -56.62 36.21 -3.22
N ALA A 7 -55.52 36.63 -3.83
CA ALA A 7 -54.95 37.97 -3.81
C ALA A 7 -54.32 38.31 -2.44
N VAL A 8 -53.11 38.84 -2.35
CA VAL A 8 -52.59 40.05 -3.03
C VAL A 8 -51.06 39.88 -3.00
N VAL A 9 -50.38 39.59 -4.11
CA VAL A 9 -49.92 40.53 -5.14
C VAL A 9 -49.09 41.68 -4.56
N SER A 10 -47.87 41.81 -5.09
CA SER A 10 -47.02 43.01 -5.10
C SER A 10 -46.11 43.22 -3.89
N MET A 11 -44.80 43.11 -4.12
CA MET A 11 -44.03 44.34 -4.36
C MET A 11 -42.67 44.05 -5.00
N LEU A 12 -42.52 44.65 -6.18
CA LEU A 12 -41.33 45.24 -6.77
C LEU A 12 -40.17 44.35 -7.25
N ALA A 13 -40.19 44.20 -8.57
CA ALA A 13 -39.05 44.34 -9.47
C ALA A 13 -37.85 45.13 -8.94
N VAL A 14 -36.67 44.51 -9.01
CA VAL A 14 -35.38 45.13 -9.35
C VAL A 14 -34.70 44.12 -10.27
N ALA A 15 -34.90 44.23 -11.59
CA ALA A 15 -34.05 44.97 -12.51
C ALA A 15 -32.64 44.36 -12.66
N ALA A 16 -32.37 43.95 -13.89
CA ALA A 16 -31.15 43.35 -14.42
C ALA A 16 -29.84 44.10 -14.09
N VAL A 17 -28.78 43.33 -13.79
CA VAL A 17 -27.36 43.67 -14.00
C VAL A 17 -26.62 42.34 -14.25
N PHE A 18 -26.51 41.86 -15.49
CA PHE A 18 -25.32 41.95 -16.35
C PHE A 18 -23.94 41.80 -15.65
N ALA A 19 -23.27 40.69 -15.97
CA ALA A 19 -21.85 40.57 -16.28
C ALA A 19 -20.76 40.48 -15.17
N LEU A 20 -19.97 39.40 -15.32
CA LEU A 20 -18.54 39.24 -15.04
C LEU A 20 -18.09 39.03 -13.58
N VAL A 21 -16.93 38.35 -13.47
CA VAL A 21 -16.10 38.04 -12.27
C VAL A 21 -16.43 36.65 -11.68
N ALA A 22 -15.79 35.53 -12.08
CA ALA A 22 -14.39 35.15 -11.88
C ALA A 22 -13.93 35.26 -10.42
N CYS A 23 -13.82 34.13 -9.71
CA CYS A 23 -12.65 33.70 -8.91
C CYS A 23 -13.05 32.63 -7.90
N SER A 24 -12.18 31.62 -7.81
CA SER A 24 -12.19 30.48 -6.91
C SER A 24 -12.30 30.91 -5.44
N GLU A 25 -13.07 30.15 -4.69
CA GLU A 25 -13.16 30.24 -3.23
C GLU A 25 -12.09 29.30 -2.65
N ASP A 26 -10.89 29.84 -2.44
CA ASP A 26 -10.00 29.31 -1.42
C ASP A 26 -10.65 29.53 -0.06
N THR A 27 -10.77 28.46 0.74
CA THR A 27 -11.02 28.55 2.18
C THR A 27 -10.01 27.68 2.89
N GLU A 28 -8.90 28.33 3.21
CA GLU A 28 -8.08 28.23 4.41
C GLU A 28 -8.41 27.12 5.43
N ASN A 29 -7.48 26.18 5.59
CA ASN A 29 -7.24 25.50 6.86
C ASN A 29 -5.89 25.97 7.43
N PRO A 30 -5.85 26.70 8.55
CA PRO A 30 -4.65 27.37 9.02
C PRO A 30 -3.73 26.47 9.88
N LEU A 31 -2.45 26.55 9.51
CA LEU A 31 -1.24 26.54 10.34
C LEU A 31 -0.67 25.20 10.84
N GLY A 32 0.51 24.86 10.29
CA GLY A 32 1.40 23.82 10.78
C GLY A 32 2.74 23.67 10.02
N THR A 33 3.45 24.79 9.78
CA THR A 33 4.91 24.90 9.53
C THR A 33 5.59 23.94 8.55
N THR A 34 5.82 24.40 7.32
CA THR A 34 6.85 23.88 6.42
C THR A 34 7.93 24.94 6.21
N THR A 35 9.16 24.65 6.64
CA THR A 35 10.36 25.33 6.14
C THR A 35 10.62 24.89 4.69
N PRO A 36 11.05 25.79 3.79
CA PRO A 36 11.32 25.45 2.40
C PRO A 36 12.71 24.82 2.24
N VAL A 37 12.77 23.65 1.60
CA VAL A 37 14.02 23.16 0.98
C VAL A 37 13.95 23.55 -0.50
N PRO A 38 14.97 24.24 -1.05
CA PRO A 38 14.99 24.62 -2.46
C PRO A 38 15.00 23.38 -3.36
N ALA A 39 14.18 23.45 -4.41
CA ALA A 39 14.19 22.50 -5.51
C ALA A 39 15.46 22.73 -6.35
N GLU A 40 16.29 21.70 -6.44
CA GLU A 40 17.40 21.63 -7.37
C GLU A 40 17.10 20.45 -8.31
N ASP A 41 16.90 20.81 -9.56
CA ASP A 41 16.75 20.02 -10.76
C ASP A 41 17.84 18.95 -10.91
N THR A 42 17.44 17.69 -11.14
CA THR A 42 18.04 16.86 -12.21
C THR A 42 17.13 15.66 -12.47
N SER A 43 16.45 15.73 -13.60
CA SER A 43 15.98 14.55 -14.33
C SER A 43 17.18 13.68 -14.72
N THR A 44 17.20 12.42 -14.28
CA THR A 44 17.84 11.34 -15.05
C THR A 44 17.09 10.04 -14.81
N ALA A 45 16.45 9.63 -15.90
CA ALA A 45 16.16 8.27 -16.38
C ALA A 45 16.49 7.08 -15.48
N ALA A 46 15.50 6.18 -15.43
CA ALA A 46 15.62 4.73 -15.48
C ALA A 46 16.53 4.05 -14.44
N ASN A 47 15.90 3.34 -13.51
CA ASN A 47 16.38 2.00 -13.16
C ASN A 47 15.16 1.14 -12.80
N GLN A 48 14.38 0.70 -13.78
CA GLN A 48 14.30 -0.74 -14.08
C GLN A 48 15.28 -1.54 -13.21
N GLY A 49 14.77 -2.19 -12.16
CA GLY A 49 15.46 -3.29 -11.52
C GLY A 49 15.62 -4.44 -12.52
N ASP A 50 16.56 -4.24 -13.44
CA ASP A 50 17.20 -5.24 -14.28
C ASP A 50 18.70 -5.10 -14.01
N THR A 51 19.09 -5.48 -12.78
CA THR A 51 20.45 -5.98 -12.57
C THR A 51 20.41 -7.46 -12.91
N SER A 52 20.27 -7.76 -14.20
CA SER A 52 20.92 -8.93 -14.78
C SER A 52 22.43 -8.68 -14.72
N ASP A 53 23.00 -8.71 -13.50
CA ASP A 53 24.42 -8.90 -13.32
C ASP A 53 24.69 -10.38 -13.59
N PRO A 54 25.46 -10.73 -14.62
CA PRO A 54 25.87 -12.11 -14.80
C PRO A 54 26.87 -12.43 -13.68
N GLU A 55 26.38 -13.16 -12.68
CA GLU A 55 27.11 -13.84 -11.60
C GLU A 55 26.87 -13.31 -10.16
N LEU A 56 25.61 -13.31 -9.73
CA LEU A 56 25.27 -13.79 -8.38
C LEU A 56 24.52 -15.11 -8.58
N THR A 57 25.21 -16.25 -8.43
CA THR A 57 24.63 -17.58 -8.69
C THR A 57 23.68 -18.04 -7.58
N GLY A 58 22.82 -17.17 -7.07
CA GLY A 58 21.88 -17.48 -6.01
C GLY A 58 20.92 -16.33 -5.69
N PRO A 59 19.92 -16.58 -4.83
CA PRO A 59 18.91 -15.59 -4.48
C PRO A 59 19.49 -14.34 -3.79
N ASP A 60 18.91 -13.18 -4.08
CA ASP A 60 19.26 -11.89 -3.49
C ASP A 60 18.44 -11.60 -2.22
N ILE A 61 19.09 -11.79 -1.06
CA ILE A 61 18.53 -11.49 0.27
C ILE A 61 18.09 -10.02 0.39
N THR A 62 18.79 -9.09 -0.24
CA THR A 62 18.46 -7.66 -0.20
C THR A 62 17.17 -7.39 -0.95
N ASN A 63 17.02 -7.93 -2.17
CA ASN A 63 15.75 -7.87 -2.89
C ASN A 63 14.64 -8.57 -2.11
N GLY A 64 14.89 -9.76 -1.55
CA GLY A 64 13.92 -10.49 -0.72
C GLY A 64 13.37 -9.66 0.44
N LYS A 65 14.26 -8.95 1.15
CA LYS A 65 13.87 -8.01 2.22
C LYS A 65 13.06 -6.83 1.70
N GLN A 66 13.39 -6.30 0.52
CA GLN A 66 12.63 -5.22 -0.11
C GLN A 66 11.23 -5.71 -0.51
N LYS A 67 11.12 -6.91 -1.10
CA LYS A 67 9.85 -7.55 -1.46
C LYS A 67 8.99 -7.83 -0.24
N PHE A 68 9.58 -8.34 0.85
CA PHE A 68 8.86 -8.58 2.10
C PHE A 68 8.14 -7.33 2.62
N LYS A 69 8.79 -6.16 2.49
CA LYS A 69 8.17 -4.88 2.85
C LYS A 69 7.21 -4.37 1.78
N GLY A 70 7.63 -4.39 0.52
CA GLY A 70 6.89 -3.81 -0.61
C GLY A 70 5.60 -4.55 -0.95
N LEU A 71 5.55 -5.86 -0.69
CA LEU A 71 4.35 -6.69 -0.86
C LEU A 71 3.45 -6.70 0.39
N GLY A 72 3.83 -5.99 1.46
CA GLY A 72 3.01 -5.84 2.67
C GLY A 72 3.09 -7.02 3.65
N CYS A 73 4.03 -7.94 3.51
CA CYS A 73 4.18 -9.10 4.41
C CYS A 73 4.33 -8.66 5.88
N SER A 74 5.10 -7.59 6.11
CA SER A 74 5.31 -7.01 7.44
C SER A 74 4.05 -6.39 8.08
N GLY A 75 2.99 -6.16 7.31
CA GLY A 75 1.71 -5.71 7.85
C GLY A 75 0.93 -6.82 8.57
N CYS A 76 1.24 -8.09 8.27
CA CYS A 76 0.58 -9.25 8.85
C CYS A 76 1.52 -10.10 9.72
N HIS A 77 2.82 -10.08 9.44
CA HIS A 77 3.82 -10.91 10.10
C HIS A 77 4.92 -10.05 10.75
N ASN A 78 5.15 -10.26 12.04
CA ASN A 78 6.36 -9.76 12.68
C ASN A 78 7.54 -10.69 12.38
N ILE A 79 8.73 -10.10 12.32
CA ILE A 79 9.98 -10.86 12.16
C ILE A 79 10.42 -11.55 13.46
N ASP A 80 9.82 -11.18 14.60
CA ASP A 80 10.00 -11.85 15.88
C ASP A 80 8.90 -12.89 16.14
N SER A 81 8.77 -13.37 17.39
CA SER A 81 7.78 -14.39 17.76
C SER A 81 6.38 -13.83 18.04
N SER A 82 6.19 -12.51 17.98
CA SER A 82 4.92 -11.88 18.34
C SER A 82 3.90 -11.97 17.21
N LYS A 83 2.63 -12.15 17.58
CA LYS A 83 1.50 -12.27 16.66
C LYS A 83 1.00 -10.89 16.21
N LEU A 84 0.63 -10.76 14.94
CA LEU A 84 -0.33 -9.74 14.45
C LEU A 84 -1.58 -10.43 13.87
N VAL A 85 -1.73 -10.36 12.55
CA VAL A 85 -2.77 -11.05 11.77
C VAL A 85 -2.34 -12.49 11.53
N GLY A 86 -1.08 -12.67 11.10
CA GLY A 86 -0.41 -13.95 10.95
C GLY A 86 0.50 -14.29 12.13
N PRO A 87 1.11 -15.48 12.11
CA PRO A 87 2.14 -15.87 13.08
C PRO A 87 3.40 -15.01 12.96
N GLY A 88 4.10 -14.86 14.08
CA GLY A 88 5.46 -14.33 14.08
C GLY A 88 6.42 -15.27 13.32
N LEU A 89 7.49 -14.72 12.76
CA LEU A 89 8.43 -15.42 11.89
C LEU A 89 9.75 -15.79 12.59
N ALA A 90 9.89 -15.56 13.89
CA ALA A 90 11.03 -16.10 14.63
C ALA A 90 11.12 -17.63 14.44
N GLY A 91 12.33 -18.13 14.17
CA GLY A 91 12.60 -19.54 13.90
C GLY A 91 12.14 -20.05 12.53
N ILE A 92 11.61 -19.20 11.64
CA ILE A 92 11.18 -19.64 10.30
C ILE A 92 12.35 -20.23 9.49
N SER A 93 13.59 -19.81 9.76
CA SER A 93 14.79 -20.35 9.13
C SER A 93 14.97 -21.86 9.33
N ALA A 94 14.40 -22.44 10.39
CA ALA A 94 14.45 -23.88 10.65
C ALA A 94 13.51 -24.70 9.76
N LYS A 95 12.53 -24.06 9.09
CA LYS A 95 11.66 -24.73 8.12
C LYS A 95 12.42 -25.00 6.82
N SER A 96 11.94 -25.98 6.06
CA SER A 96 12.46 -26.25 4.71
C SER A 96 12.11 -25.11 3.77
N ASP A 97 12.93 -24.92 2.75
CA ASP A 97 12.73 -23.88 1.74
C ASP A 97 11.40 -24.13 0.99
N GLU A 98 11.07 -25.40 0.74
CA GLU A 98 9.78 -25.81 0.17
C GLU A 98 8.60 -25.38 1.06
N TYR A 99 8.67 -25.59 2.38
CA TYR A 99 7.60 -25.17 3.29
C TYR A 99 7.35 -23.65 3.20
N ILE A 100 8.43 -22.86 3.18
CA ILE A 100 8.34 -21.40 3.09
C ILE A 100 7.74 -21.00 1.74
N ARG A 101 8.22 -21.61 0.65
CA ARG A 101 7.72 -21.38 -0.71
C ARG A 101 6.24 -21.72 -0.82
N THR A 102 5.82 -22.91 -0.39
CA THR A 102 4.40 -23.31 -0.38
C THR A 102 3.57 -22.38 0.49
N SER A 103 4.06 -21.96 1.66
CA SER A 103 3.35 -21.00 2.51
C SER A 103 3.12 -19.65 1.81
N ILE A 104 4.01 -19.25 0.90
CA ILE A 104 3.87 -18.02 0.10
C ILE A 104 2.90 -18.21 -1.06
N THR A 105 3.03 -19.31 -1.82
CA THR A 105 2.29 -19.50 -3.07
C THR A 105 0.94 -20.18 -2.89
N ASP A 106 0.81 -21.05 -1.89
CA ASP A 106 -0.43 -21.73 -1.50
C ASP A 106 -0.60 -21.71 0.03
N PRO A 107 -0.96 -20.56 0.61
CA PRO A 107 -1.09 -20.42 2.07
C PRO A 107 -2.18 -21.31 2.68
N ALA A 108 -3.07 -21.89 1.86
CA ALA A 108 -4.11 -22.80 2.31
C ALA A 108 -3.62 -24.25 2.47
N ALA A 109 -2.47 -24.59 1.86
CA ALA A 109 -1.93 -25.95 1.87
C ALA A 109 -1.57 -26.40 3.30
N GLU A 110 -0.94 -25.51 4.07
CA GLU A 110 -0.53 -25.78 5.44
C GLU A 110 -0.84 -24.59 6.34
N LEU A 111 -1.99 -24.63 7.00
CA LEU A 111 -2.38 -23.61 7.98
C LEU A 111 -1.80 -23.90 9.36
N VAL A 112 -1.20 -22.88 9.96
CA VAL A 112 -0.76 -22.93 11.35
C VAL A 112 -1.98 -22.94 12.29
N ASP A 113 -1.95 -23.81 13.30
CA ASP A 113 -3.02 -23.94 14.29
C ASP A 113 -3.40 -22.58 14.89
N GLY A 114 -4.70 -22.31 14.94
CA GLY A 114 -5.25 -21.07 15.50
C GLY A 114 -5.22 -19.85 14.57
N TYR A 115 -4.82 -20.02 13.30
CA TYR A 115 -4.87 -18.97 12.27
C TYR A 115 -5.92 -19.28 11.19
N ALA A 116 -6.55 -18.22 10.69
CA ALA A 116 -7.44 -18.29 9.53
C ALA A 116 -6.64 -18.13 8.24
N ASN A 117 -7.18 -18.67 7.14
CA ASN A 117 -6.61 -18.48 5.81
C ASN A 117 -6.88 -17.05 5.29
N LEU A 118 -6.03 -16.11 5.71
CA LEU A 118 -6.11 -14.69 5.35
C LEU A 118 -4.92 -14.24 4.50
N MET A 119 -3.88 -15.07 4.36
CA MET A 119 -2.73 -14.73 3.53
C MET A 119 -3.14 -14.74 2.05
N PRO A 120 -2.86 -13.67 1.29
CA PRO A 120 -3.27 -13.58 -0.11
C PRO A 120 -2.70 -14.71 -0.99
N SER A 121 -3.56 -15.50 -1.63
CA SER A 121 -3.14 -16.50 -2.63
C SER A 121 -2.62 -15.88 -3.95
N THR A 122 -2.78 -14.57 -4.12
CA THR A 122 -2.27 -13.84 -5.29
C THR A 122 -0.76 -13.87 -5.41
N PHE A 123 -0.04 -14.17 -4.33
CA PHE A 123 1.42 -14.31 -4.34
C PHE A 123 1.91 -15.50 -5.18
N ALA A 124 1.04 -16.45 -5.52
CA ALA A 124 1.32 -17.48 -6.54
C ALA A 124 1.70 -16.91 -7.92
N ASN A 125 1.36 -15.65 -8.19
CA ASN A 125 1.65 -14.98 -9.46
C ASN A 125 2.95 -14.14 -9.42
N LEU A 126 3.70 -14.17 -8.32
CA LEU A 126 5.01 -13.54 -8.25
C LEU A 126 5.98 -14.24 -9.21
N LYS A 127 7.01 -13.53 -9.64
CA LYS A 127 8.11 -14.14 -10.39
C LYS A 127 8.82 -15.16 -9.50
N GLU A 128 9.22 -16.28 -10.08
CA GLU A 128 9.95 -17.33 -9.36
C GLU A 128 11.20 -16.79 -8.64
N SER A 129 11.96 -15.90 -9.29
CA SER A 129 13.12 -15.26 -8.68
C SER A 129 12.76 -14.40 -7.46
N ASP A 130 11.62 -13.69 -7.48
CA ASP A 130 11.17 -12.90 -6.34
C ASP A 130 10.75 -13.81 -5.16
N ILE A 131 10.22 -15.00 -5.44
CA ILE A 131 9.89 -16.01 -4.43
C ILE A 131 11.17 -16.58 -3.83
N ASP A 132 12.16 -16.92 -4.66
CA ASP A 132 13.45 -17.42 -4.18
C ASP A 132 14.17 -16.39 -3.29
N ASP A 133 14.13 -15.11 -3.66
CA ASP A 133 14.70 -14.02 -2.88
C ASP A 133 13.97 -13.84 -1.54
N LEU A 134 12.63 -13.93 -1.54
CA LEU A 134 11.83 -13.92 -0.31
C LEU A 134 12.17 -15.09 0.60
N VAL A 135 12.27 -16.30 0.06
CA VAL A 135 12.68 -17.50 0.82
C VAL A 135 14.06 -17.27 1.43
N ALA A 136 15.04 -16.83 0.65
CA ALA A 136 16.39 -16.56 1.13
C ALA A 136 16.41 -15.49 2.24
N TYR A 137 15.62 -14.43 2.12
CA TYR A 137 15.47 -13.45 3.19
C TYR A 137 14.86 -14.06 4.46
N LEU A 138 13.77 -14.84 4.35
CA LEU A 138 13.14 -15.48 5.49
C LEU A 138 14.08 -16.48 6.18
N LYS A 139 14.95 -17.15 5.44
CA LYS A 139 15.99 -18.04 6.00
C LYS A 139 17.04 -17.31 6.84
N THR A 140 17.09 -15.98 6.81
CA THR A 140 17.93 -15.17 7.69
C THR A 140 17.30 -14.88 9.06
N LEU A 141 16.00 -15.17 9.24
CA LEU A 141 15.25 -14.86 10.46
C LEU A 141 15.28 -16.06 11.44
N ASN A 142 16.04 -15.92 12.52
CA ASN A 142 16.21 -16.91 13.58
C ASN A 142 15.31 -16.65 14.79
#